data_AF-A0AAU4EYJ7-F1
#
_entry.id   AF-A0AAU4EYJ7-F1
#
_cell.length_a   1.000
_cell.length_b   1.000
_cell.length_c   1.000
_cell.angle_alpha   90.00
_cell.angle_beta   90.00
_cell.angle_gamma   90.00
#
_symmetry.space_group_name_H-M   'P 1'
#
loop_
_entity.id
_entity.type
_entity.pdbx_description
1 polymer ?
#
loop_
_entity_poly.entity_id
_entity_poly.type
_entity_poly.pdbx_seq_one_letter_code
_entity_poly.pdbx_strand_id
1 'polypeptide(L)'
;MAGLRMDGVVVAEYAKTAEEAAAELDSAAAEVGGEGVSDESYGALGAQIGLGASYGRAAGALRQQLADGAEALRSAAEALRHVTVRHSDHDAQAAELIKRAGRLE
;
A
#
# COMPACT_ATOMS: atom_id res chain seq x y z
N MET A 1 -31.25 -1.84 -12.01
CA MET A 1 -29.95 -1.50 -11.39
C MET A 1 -29.28 -2.81 -10.98
N ALA A 2 -28.43 -3.38 -11.82
CA ALA A 2 -27.65 -4.56 -11.45
C ALA A 2 -26.59 -4.08 -10.45
N GLY A 3 -26.87 -4.24 -9.16
CA GLY A 3 -25.90 -3.96 -8.11
C GLY A 3 -24.72 -4.90 -8.30
N LEU A 4 -23.53 -4.34 -8.48
CA LEU A 4 -22.28 -5.07 -8.43
C LEU A 4 -22.22 -5.71 -7.03
N ARG A 5 -22.54 -7.01 -6.91
CA ARG A 5 -22.26 -7.77 -5.69
C ARG A 5 -20.75 -7.91 -5.62
N MET A 6 -20.11 -6.97 -4.94
CA MET A 6 -18.70 -7.04 -4.65
C MET A 6 -18.52 -8.15 -3.60
N ASP A 7 -17.76 -9.18 -3.94
CA ASP A 7 -17.43 -10.25 -2.99
C ASP A 7 -16.48 -9.67 -1.92
N GLY A 8 -16.97 -9.55 -0.69
CA GLY A 8 -16.21 -9.00 0.42
C GLY A 8 -14.93 -9.79 0.73
N VAL A 9 -14.89 -11.09 0.39
CA VAL A 9 -13.68 -11.91 0.53
C VAL A 9 -12.61 -11.45 -0.46
N VAL A 10 -13.00 -11.23 -1.72
CA VAL A 10 -12.08 -10.74 -2.76
C VAL A 10 -11.53 -9.36 -2.40
N VAL A 11 -12.39 -8.45 -1.93
CA VAL A 11 -11.96 -7.09 -1.51
C VAL A 11 -10.99 -7.15 -0.33
N ALA A 12 -11.22 -8.05 0.62
CA ALA A 12 -10.32 -8.25 1.76
C ALA A 12 -8.96 -8.83 1.33
N GLU A 13 -8.93 -9.77 0.37
CA GLU A 13 -7.69 -10.28 -0.22
C GLU A 13 -6.90 -9.18 -0.94
N TYR A 14 -7.56 -8.34 -1.73
CA TYR A 14 -6.90 -7.20 -2.38
C TYR A 14 -6.32 -6.21 -1.37
N ALA A 15 -7.01 -5.94 -0.27
CA ALA A 15 -6.48 -5.10 0.81
C ALA A 15 -5.21 -5.71 1.42
N LYS A 16 -5.18 -7.02 1.65
CA LYS A 16 -4.01 -7.75 2.15
C LYS A 16 -2.84 -7.68 1.16
N THR A 17 -3.09 -7.91 -0.13
CA THR A 17 -2.06 -7.80 -1.17
C THR A 17 -1.48 -6.39 -1.25
N ALA A 18 -2.31 -5.35 -1.11
CA ALA A 18 -1.84 -3.96 -1.09
C ALA A 18 -0.93 -3.67 0.12
N GLU A 19 -1.22 -4.24 1.29
CA GLU A 19 -0.34 -4.11 2.46
C GLU A 19 0.98 -4.85 2.30
N GLU A 20 0.96 -6.06 1.75
CA GLU A 20 2.17 -6.84 1.47
C GLU A 20 3.06 -6.09 0.48
N ALA A 21 2.49 -5.55 -0.60
CA ALA A 21 3.20 -4.73 -1.56
C ALA A 21 3.76 -3.43 -0.92
N ALA A 22 3.02 -2.79 -0.01
CA ALA A 22 3.53 -1.62 0.72
C ALA A 22 4.75 -1.97 1.59
N ALA A 23 4.72 -3.12 2.27
CA ALA A 23 5.85 -3.59 3.08
C ALA A 23 7.08 -3.93 2.22
N GLU A 24 6.89 -4.52 1.04
CA GLU A 24 7.96 -4.76 0.08
C GLU A 24 8.61 -3.46 -0.41
N LEU A 25 7.81 -2.42 -0.69
CA LEU A 25 8.32 -1.10 -1.08
C LEU A 25 9.12 -0.43 0.05
N ASP A 26 8.68 -0.54 1.30
CA ASP A 26 9.44 -0.03 2.45
C ASP A 26 10.78 -0.76 2.62
N SER A 27 10.80 -2.08 2.43
CA SER A 27 12.05 -2.87 2.44
C SER A 27 13.00 -2.43 1.33
N ALA A 28 12.49 -2.27 0.11
CA ALA A 28 13.28 -1.77 -1.01
C ALA A 28 13.82 -0.34 -0.76
N ALA A 29 13.02 0.53 -0.14
CA ALA A 29 13.44 1.88 0.21
C ALA A 29 14.59 1.88 1.24
N ALA A 30 14.55 0.95 2.21
CA ALA A 30 15.63 0.76 3.19
C ALA A 30 16.94 0.29 2.52
N GLU A 31 16.85 -0.61 1.54
CA GLU A 31 18.02 -1.13 0.80
C GLU A 31 18.69 -0.06 -0.08
N VAL A 32 17.91 0.78 -0.78
CA VAL A 32 18.41 1.89 -1.62
C VAL A 32 19.12 2.97 -0.80
N GLY A 33 19.02 2.93 0.53
CA GLY A 33 19.69 3.85 1.47
C GLY A 33 20.98 3.35 2.10
N GLY A 34 21.33 2.06 1.93
CA GLY A 34 22.52 1.48 2.54
C GLY A 34 23.82 2.10 2.03
N GLU A 35 24.85 2.09 2.89
CA GLU A 35 26.27 2.54 2.85
C GLU A 35 27.00 2.80 1.51
N GLY A 36 26.45 2.48 0.33
CA GLY A 36 27.14 2.47 -0.96
C GLY A 36 27.03 3.72 -1.84
N VAL A 37 26.43 4.83 -1.38
CA VAL A 37 26.30 6.07 -2.17
C VAL A 37 26.92 7.26 -1.44
N SER A 38 28.19 7.12 -1.06
CA SER A 38 29.01 8.21 -0.56
C SER A 38 30.05 8.63 -1.61
N ASP A 39 30.56 9.86 -1.53
CA ASP A 39 31.60 10.33 -2.46
C ASP A 39 32.87 9.46 -2.38
N GLU A 40 33.17 8.87 -1.22
CA GLU A 40 34.29 7.94 -1.05
C GLU A 40 34.12 6.64 -1.85
N SER A 41 32.87 6.24 -2.16
CA SER A 41 32.55 5.02 -2.91
C SER A 41 32.99 5.08 -4.38
N TYR A 42 33.24 6.28 -4.91
CA TYR A 42 33.60 6.51 -6.31
C TYR A 42 35.07 6.95 -6.51
N GLY A 43 35.86 6.94 -5.44
CA GLY A 43 37.28 7.31 -5.46
C GLY A 43 37.53 8.81 -5.75
N ALA A 44 38.82 9.19 -5.83
CA ALA A 44 39.23 10.60 -5.91
C ALA A 44 38.71 11.34 -7.17
N LEU A 45 38.69 10.67 -8.32
CA LEU A 45 38.12 11.23 -9.55
C LEU A 45 36.60 11.41 -9.42
N GLY A 46 35.92 10.43 -8.81
CA GLY A 46 34.48 10.50 -8.57
C GLY A 46 34.08 11.62 -7.63
N ALA A 47 34.87 11.87 -6.59
CA ALA A 47 34.71 13.03 -5.72
C ALA A 47 34.93 14.35 -6.48
N GLN A 48 35.93 14.41 -7.36
CA GLN A 48 36.23 15.62 -8.14
C GLN A 48 35.09 16.00 -9.10
N ILE A 49 34.40 15.02 -9.67
CA ILE A 49 33.28 15.25 -10.61
C ILE A 49 31.89 15.16 -9.94
N GLY A 50 31.83 14.99 -8.62
CA GLY A 50 30.57 14.98 -7.86
C GLY A 50 29.65 13.79 -8.15
N LEU A 51 30.23 12.62 -8.45
CA LEU A 51 29.49 11.39 -8.73
C LEU A 51 28.66 10.93 -7.52
N GLY A 52 29.23 10.89 -6.33
CA GLY A 52 28.52 10.46 -5.12
C GLY A 52 27.38 11.40 -4.76
N ALA A 53 27.58 12.72 -4.84
CA ALA A 53 26.50 13.69 -4.68
C ALA A 53 25.36 13.51 -5.70
N SER A 54 25.68 13.18 -6.96
CA SER A 54 24.68 13.01 -8.01
C SER A 54 23.88 11.70 -7.85
N TYR A 55 24.57 10.59 -7.60
CA TYR A 55 23.92 9.31 -7.29
C TYR A 55 23.19 9.35 -5.95
N GLY A 56 23.69 10.09 -4.97
CA GLY A 56 23.05 10.27 -3.67
C GLY A 56 21.71 10.99 -3.78
N ARG A 57 21.63 12.03 -4.63
CA ARG A 57 20.35 12.68 -4.95
C ARG A 57 19.40 11.74 -5.69
N ALA A 58 19.89 10.98 -6.66
CA ALA A 58 19.06 10.02 -7.39
C ALA A 58 18.52 8.91 -6.48
N ALA A 59 19.38 8.34 -5.61
CA ALA A 59 18.99 7.36 -4.62
C ALA A 59 17.98 7.94 -3.61
N GLY A 60 18.18 9.21 -3.17
CA GLY A 60 17.22 9.91 -2.34
C GLY A 60 15.85 10.08 -2.99
N ALA A 61 15.82 10.47 -4.27
CA ALA A 61 14.57 10.59 -5.03
C ALA A 61 13.86 9.24 -5.20
N LEU A 62 14.60 8.17 -5.50
CA LEU A 62 14.06 6.81 -5.60
C LEU A 62 13.47 6.34 -4.27
N ARG A 63 14.16 6.57 -3.15
CA ARG A 63 13.63 6.25 -1.81
C ARG A 63 12.32 6.98 -1.51
N GLN A 64 12.25 8.26 -1.85
CA GLN A 64 11.03 9.03 -1.63
C GLN A 64 9.87 8.46 -2.45
N GLN A 65 10.09 8.12 -3.72
CA GLN A 65 9.07 7.52 -4.58
C GLN A 65 8.58 6.16 -4.05
N LEU A 66 9.49 5.34 -3.51
CA LEU A 66 9.12 4.07 -2.89
C LEU A 66 8.28 4.27 -1.63
N ALA A 67 8.66 5.22 -0.76
CA ALA A 67 7.91 5.56 0.45
C ALA A 67 6.51 6.11 0.14
N ASP A 68 6.41 7.04 -0.82
CA ASP A 68 5.13 7.61 -1.26
C ASP A 68 4.22 6.52 -1.86
N GLY A 69 4.79 5.58 -2.62
CA GLY A 69 4.08 4.43 -3.16
C GLY A 69 3.56 3.49 -2.06
N ALA A 70 4.36 3.20 -1.05
CA ALA A 70 3.96 2.38 0.10
C ALA A 70 2.81 3.03 0.89
N GLU A 71 2.85 4.36 1.08
CA GLU A 71 1.77 5.10 1.73
C GLU A 71 0.46 5.07 0.91
N ALA A 72 0.55 5.26 -0.42
CA ALA A 72 -0.61 5.17 -1.29
C ALA A 72 -1.27 3.77 -1.25
N LEU A 73 -0.47 2.70 -1.23
CA LEU A 73 -0.96 1.32 -1.10
C LEU A 73 -1.63 1.06 0.25
N ARG A 74 -1.08 1.58 1.35
CA ARG A 74 -1.71 1.52 2.68
C ARG A 74 -3.07 2.24 2.69
N SER A 75 -3.12 3.45 2.13
CA SER A 75 -4.37 4.20 2.03
C SER A 75 -5.43 3.46 1.21
N ALA A 76 -5.03 2.82 0.10
CA ALA A 76 -5.91 1.97 -0.69
C ALA A 76 -6.42 0.75 0.11
N ALA A 77 -5.53 0.06 0.85
CA ALA A 77 -5.90 -1.07 1.68
C ALA A 77 -6.92 -0.67 2.78
N GLU A 78 -6.70 0.47 3.44
CA GLU A 78 -7.63 1.02 4.44
C GLU A 78 -9.01 1.33 3.83
N ALA A 79 -9.03 1.98 2.66
CA ALA A 79 -10.27 2.27 1.95
C ALA A 79 -11.04 0.99 1.57
N LEU A 80 -10.33 -0.04 1.09
CA LEU A 80 -10.92 -1.34 0.76
C LEU A 80 -11.51 -2.01 2.01
N ARG A 81 -10.83 -1.98 3.15
CA ARG A 81 -11.36 -2.48 4.43
C ARG A 81 -12.64 -1.76 4.85
N HIS A 82 -12.65 -0.44 4.74
CA HIS A 82 -13.84 0.38 5.06
C HIS A 82 -15.05 -0.01 4.19
N VAL A 83 -14.82 -0.29 2.90
CA VAL A 83 -15.87 -0.75 1.98
C VAL A 83 -16.40 -2.12 2.40
N THR A 84 -15.52 -3.06 2.74
CA THR A 84 -15.91 -4.41 3.20
C THR A 84 -16.76 -4.34 4.46
N VAL A 85 -16.32 -3.61 5.49
CA VAL A 85 -17.08 -3.46 6.76
C VAL A 85 -18.47 -2.88 6.50
N ARG A 86 -18.55 -1.80 5.71
CA ARG A 86 -19.82 -1.13 5.41
C ARG A 86 -20.82 -2.04 4.69
N HIS A 87 -20.34 -2.91 3.79
CA HIS A 87 -21.22 -3.81 3.05
C HIS A 87 -21.60 -5.06 3.88
N SER A 88 -20.68 -5.60 4.67
CA SER A 88 -20.97 -6.72 5.58
C SER A 88 -22.03 -6.36 6.64
N ASP A 89 -21.96 -5.15 7.21
CA ASP A 89 -22.95 -4.67 8.18
C ASP A 89 -24.35 -4.46 7.55
N HIS A 90 -24.40 -4.07 6.28
CA HIS A 90 -25.67 -3.89 5.57
C HIS A 90 -26.35 -5.25 5.30
N ASP A 91 -25.58 -6.26 4.92
CA ASP A 91 -26.09 -7.60 4.68
C ASP A 91 -26.58 -8.28 5.97
N ALA A 92 -25.87 -8.09 7.09
CA ALA A 92 -26.30 -8.60 8.39
C ALA A 92 -27.61 -7.94 8.86
N GLN A 93 -27.76 -6.62 8.67
CA GLN A 93 -28.98 -5.89 9.00
C GLN A 93 -30.16 -6.31 8.12
N ALA A 94 -29.94 -6.50 6.83
CA ALA A 94 -30.97 -6.99 5.91
C ALA A 94 -31.44 -8.42 6.28
N ALA A 95 -30.50 -9.30 6.66
CA ALA A 95 -30.82 -10.66 7.09
C ALA A 95 -31.63 -10.69 8.40
N GLU A 96 -31.33 -9.82 9.37
CA GLU A 96 -32.11 -9.69 10.60
C GLU A 96 -33.53 -9.14 10.35
N LEU A 97 -33.68 -8.17 9.44
CA LEU A 97 -35.00 -7.65 9.06
C LEU A 97 -35.86 -8.74 8.40
N ILE A 98 -35.28 -9.57 7.53
CA ILE A 98 -35.99 -10.71 6.92
C ILE A 98 -36.36 -11.75 7.97
N LYS A 99 -35.45 -12.09 8.90
CA LYS A 99 -35.75 -13.00 10.03
C LYS A 99 -36.87 -12.49 10.93
N ARG A 100 -36.90 -11.18 11.20
CA ARG A 100 -37.97 -10.56 11.98
C ARG A 100 -39.30 -10.56 11.25
N ALA A 101 -39.30 -10.27 9.94
CA ALA A 101 -40.50 -10.31 9.11
C ALA A 101 -41.10 -11.73 9.02
N GLY A 102 -40.26 -12.76 8.83
CA GLY A 102 -40.72 -14.16 8.78
C GLY A 102 -41.10 -14.79 10.13
N ARG A 103 -40.95 -14.06 11.24
CA ARG A 103 -41.41 -14.48 12.58
C ARG A 103 -42.75 -13.84 12.98
N LEU A 104 -43.24 -12.90 12.17
CA LEU A 104 -44.52 -12.20 12.37
C LEU A 104 -45.68 -12.81 11.54
N GLU A 105 -45.42 -13.87 10.78
CA GLU A 105 -46.45 -14.77 10.22
C GLU A 105 -46.59 -16.03 11.10
#